data_AF-Q8DN08-F1
#
_entry.id   AF-Q8DN08-F1
#
_cell.length_a   1.000
_cell.length_b   1.000
_cell.length_c   1.000
_cell.angle_alpha   90.00
_cell.angle_beta   90.00
_cell.angle_gamma   90.00
#
_symmetry.space_group_name_H-M   'P 1'
#
loop_
_entity.id
_entity.type
_entity.pdbx_description
1 polymer ?
#
loop_
_entity_poly.entity_id
_entity_poly.type
_entity_poly.pdbx_seq_one_letter_code
_entity_poly.pdbx_strand_id
1 'polypeptide(L)'
;MERVVDILKAEFDRSFKLINSKTYPVSGGELNPANVDSEIEAFAQLGVSRGLDSKEAHYLANLYGSNAPKVFALAHSLEQAPGLSLADTLSLHYAMRNELALSPVDFLLRRTNHMLFMRDSLDSIVEPVLDEMGRFYDWTEEEKATYRADVEAALANNDLAELKN
;
A
#
# COMPACT_ATOMS: atom_id res chain seq x y z
N MET A 1 20.37 -0.01 18.38
CA MET A 1 21.18 0.84 17.48
C MET A 1 22.62 0.98 17.95
N GLU A 2 22.90 1.31 19.21
CA GLU A 2 24.28 1.41 19.74
C GLU A 2 25.14 0.19 19.39
N ARG A 3 24.64 -1.02 19.71
CA ARG A 3 25.35 -2.27 19.40
C ARG A 3 25.67 -2.46 17.90
N VAL A 4 24.83 -1.93 17.01
CA VAL A 4 25.08 -1.99 15.55
C VAL A 4 26.20 -1.02 15.17
N VAL A 5 26.23 0.18 15.74
CA VAL A 5 27.31 1.15 15.52
C VAL A 5 28.65 0.63 16.04
N ASP A 6 28.64 -0.04 17.20
CA ASP A 6 29.85 -0.66 17.76
C ASP A 6 30.40 -1.75 16.83
N ILE A 7 29.53 -2.63 16.29
CA ILE A 7 29.92 -3.65 15.31
C ILE A 7 30.49 -3.00 14.05
N LEU A 8 29.83 -1.97 13.51
CA LEU A 8 30.29 -1.26 12.31
C LEU A 8 31.65 -0.61 12.52
N LYS A 9 31.94 -0.13 13.73
CA LYS A 9 33.25 0.43 14.06
C LYS A 9 34.31 -0.65 14.23
N ALA A 10 34.01 -1.72 14.97
CA ALA A 10 34.98 -2.77 15.27
C ALA A 10 35.34 -3.62 14.03
N GLU A 11 34.36 -3.95 13.20
CA GLU A 11 34.55 -4.88 12.08
C GLU A 11 34.82 -4.16 10.74
N PHE A 12 34.38 -2.92 10.57
CA PHE A 12 34.47 -2.21 9.29
C PHE A 12 35.13 -0.83 9.39
N ASP A 13 35.61 -0.41 10.57
CA ASP A 13 36.15 0.92 10.85
C ASP A 13 35.22 2.09 10.46
N ARG A 14 33.90 1.84 10.45
CA ARG A 14 32.90 2.86 10.10
C ARG A 14 32.26 3.46 11.36
N SER A 15 32.27 4.78 11.45
CA SER A 15 31.65 5.54 12.55
C SER A 15 30.39 6.24 12.08
N PHE A 16 29.32 6.17 12.89
CA PHE A 16 28.04 6.79 12.60
C PHE A 16 27.54 7.61 13.79
N LYS A 17 26.90 8.75 13.51
CA LYS A 17 26.22 9.53 14.52
C LYS A 17 24.84 8.93 14.78
N LEU A 18 24.58 8.55 16.02
CA LEU A 18 23.24 8.14 16.43
C LEU A 18 22.28 9.33 16.42
N ILE A 19 21.09 9.08 15.90
CA ILE A 19 19.94 9.98 16.02
C ILE A 19 18.98 9.43 17.09
N ASN A 20 18.13 10.30 17.63
CA ASN A 20 17.06 9.84 18.51
C ASN A 20 15.92 9.24 17.67
N SER A 21 15.97 7.93 17.45
CA SER A 21 14.94 7.23 16.70
C SER A 21 13.57 7.24 17.38
N LYS A 22 13.48 7.59 18.68
CA LYS A 22 12.18 7.70 19.39
C LYS A 22 11.35 8.90 18.95
N THR A 23 11.99 9.92 18.39
CA THR A 23 11.34 11.18 17.98
C THR A 23 11.39 11.39 16.47
N TYR A 24 11.92 10.43 15.72
CA TYR A 24 12.02 10.53 14.26
C TYR A 24 10.82 9.82 13.64
N PRO A 25 9.85 10.55 13.07
CA PRO A 25 8.69 9.92 12.47
C PRO A 25 9.11 9.06 11.26
N VAL A 26 8.41 7.94 11.09
CA VAL A 26 8.50 7.15 9.87
C VAL A 26 7.55 7.72 8.82
N SER A 27 7.78 7.36 7.55
CA SER A 27 6.93 7.78 6.43
C SER A 27 5.45 7.55 6.71
N GLY A 28 4.63 8.60 6.57
CA GLY A 28 3.18 8.53 6.85
C GLY A 28 2.82 8.84 8.30
N GLY A 29 3.83 8.88 9.19
CA GLY A 29 3.69 9.17 10.62
C GLY A 29 4.10 10.59 11.00
N GLU A 30 4.29 11.50 10.03
CA GLU A 30 4.52 12.93 10.30
C GLU A 30 3.24 13.65 10.73
N LEU A 31 2.59 13.11 11.77
CA LEU A 31 1.35 13.56 12.38
C LEU A 31 1.63 14.05 13.80
N ASN A 32 0.85 14.99 14.31
CA ASN A 32 0.86 15.31 15.73
C ASN A 32 0.15 14.17 16.51
N PRO A 33 0.84 13.46 17.42
CA PRO A 33 0.24 12.37 18.17
C PRO A 33 -0.93 12.80 19.05
N ALA A 34 -1.04 14.09 19.39
CA ALA A 34 -2.15 14.63 20.18
C ALA A 34 -3.43 14.87 19.35
N ASN A 35 -3.32 14.94 18.01
CA ASN A 35 -4.39 15.43 17.13
C ASN A 35 -4.67 14.51 15.93
N VAL A 36 -4.31 13.22 16.03
CA VAL A 36 -4.36 12.25 14.92
C VAL A 36 -5.71 12.28 14.18
N ASP A 37 -6.82 12.13 14.88
CA ASP A 37 -8.16 12.07 14.26
C ASP A 37 -8.46 13.30 13.41
N SER A 38 -8.08 14.50 13.89
CA SER A 38 -8.34 15.75 13.17
C SER A 38 -7.46 15.93 11.93
N GLU A 39 -6.23 15.41 11.96
CA GLU A 39 -5.33 15.43 10.80
C GLU A 39 -5.78 14.41 9.74
N ILE A 40 -6.19 13.21 10.17
CA ILE A 40 -6.75 12.18 9.29
C ILE A 40 -8.04 12.68 8.64
N GLU A 41 -8.91 13.36 9.40
CA GLU A 41 -10.11 14.01 8.86
C GLU A 41 -9.74 15.03 7.78
N ALA A 42 -8.77 15.91 8.04
CA ALA A 42 -8.33 16.91 7.06
C ALA A 42 -7.79 16.26 5.76
N PHE A 43 -7.06 15.14 5.87
CA PHE A 43 -6.62 14.38 4.70
C PHE A 43 -7.78 13.72 3.96
N ALA A 44 -8.75 13.13 4.67
CA ALA A 44 -9.91 12.53 4.04
C ALA A 44 -10.74 13.58 3.26
N GLN A 45 -10.93 14.79 3.81
CA GLN A 45 -11.60 15.88 3.11
C GLN A 45 -10.84 16.32 1.84
N LEU A 46 -9.51 16.27 1.86
CA LEU A 46 -8.72 16.45 0.64
C LEU A 46 -9.06 15.37 -0.40
N GLY A 47 -9.13 14.09 -0.02
CA GLY A 47 -9.54 13.00 -0.91
C GLY A 47 -10.94 13.21 -1.51
N VAL A 48 -11.92 13.60 -0.70
CA VAL A 48 -13.28 13.93 -1.16
C VAL A 48 -13.26 15.08 -2.17
N SER A 49 -12.47 16.12 -1.92
CA SER A 49 -12.32 17.24 -2.88
C SER A 49 -11.67 16.82 -4.21
N ARG A 50 -11.04 15.64 -4.27
CA ARG A 50 -10.49 15.04 -5.50
C ARG A 50 -11.43 14.02 -6.16
N GLY A 51 -12.65 13.87 -5.65
CA GLY A 51 -13.70 13.05 -6.27
C GLY A 51 -13.83 11.63 -5.70
N LEU A 52 -13.15 11.32 -4.60
CA LEU A 52 -13.32 10.02 -3.93
C LEU A 52 -14.60 10.00 -3.10
N ASP A 53 -15.19 8.80 -2.94
CA ASP A 53 -16.21 8.59 -1.90
C ASP A 53 -15.63 8.90 -0.52
N SER A 54 -16.46 9.43 0.38
CA SER A 54 -16.02 9.79 1.72
C SER A 54 -15.44 8.61 2.50
N LYS A 55 -16.06 7.42 2.42
CA LYS A 55 -15.54 6.23 3.12
C LYS A 55 -14.19 5.80 2.55
N GLU A 56 -14.05 5.83 1.24
CA GLU A 56 -12.78 5.50 0.58
C GLU A 56 -11.68 6.51 0.91
N ALA A 57 -12.00 7.80 0.93
CA ALA A 57 -11.05 8.84 1.32
C ALA A 57 -10.60 8.68 2.77
N HIS A 58 -11.52 8.36 3.69
CA HIS A 58 -11.17 8.03 5.08
C HIS A 58 -10.32 6.79 5.20
N TYR A 59 -10.63 5.74 4.44
CA TYR A 59 -9.84 4.52 4.41
C TYR A 59 -8.40 4.81 4.00
N LEU A 60 -8.19 5.52 2.88
CA LEU A 60 -6.85 5.86 2.40
C LEU A 60 -6.13 6.83 3.34
N ALA A 61 -6.84 7.78 3.97
CA ALA A 61 -6.25 8.66 4.97
C ALA A 61 -5.72 7.89 6.18
N ASN A 62 -6.49 6.91 6.68
CA ASN A 62 -6.05 6.03 7.77
C ASN A 62 -4.90 5.10 7.35
N LEU A 63 -4.93 4.59 6.11
CA LEU A 63 -3.92 3.66 5.61
C LEU A 63 -2.55 4.34 5.43
N TYR A 64 -2.54 5.56 4.92
CA TYR A 64 -1.30 6.25 4.50
C TYR A 64 -0.87 7.41 5.43
N GLY A 65 -1.73 7.87 6.33
CA GLY A 65 -1.46 8.99 7.22
C GLY A 65 -1.04 10.25 6.46
N SER A 66 0.07 10.88 6.85
CA SER A 66 0.62 12.07 6.19
C SER A 66 1.03 11.85 4.73
N ASN A 67 1.09 10.61 4.23
CA ASN A 67 1.28 10.34 2.80
C ASN A 67 -0.01 10.40 1.99
N ALA A 68 -1.19 10.38 2.61
CA ALA A 68 -2.48 10.39 1.90
C ALA A 68 -2.63 11.55 0.89
N PRO A 69 -2.17 12.79 1.17
CA PRO A 69 -2.16 13.85 0.17
C PRO A 69 -1.39 13.52 -1.12
N LYS A 70 -0.30 12.74 -1.03
CA LYS A 70 0.46 12.28 -2.21
C LYS A 70 -0.35 11.27 -3.03
N VAL A 71 -1.09 10.39 -2.36
CA VAL A 71 -2.00 9.43 -3.00
C VAL A 71 -3.11 10.19 -3.72
N PHE A 72 -3.79 11.11 -3.04
CA PHE A 72 -4.87 11.89 -3.63
C PHE A 72 -4.40 12.82 -4.77
N ALA A 73 -3.13 13.27 -4.74
CA ALA A 73 -2.57 14.08 -5.81
C ALA A 73 -2.48 13.32 -7.14
N LEU A 74 -2.39 11.98 -7.12
CA LEU A 74 -2.35 11.17 -8.33
C LEU A 74 -3.64 11.30 -9.19
N ALA A 75 -4.77 11.68 -8.57
CA ALA A 75 -6.05 11.89 -9.24
C ALA A 75 -6.02 12.98 -10.33
N HIS A 76 -5.03 13.87 -10.33
CA HIS A 76 -4.86 14.87 -11.40
C HIS A 76 -4.32 14.28 -12.71
N SER A 77 -3.67 13.12 -12.63
CA SER A 77 -2.90 12.53 -13.75
C SER A 77 -3.30 11.11 -14.09
N LEU A 78 -4.14 10.49 -13.27
CA LEU A 78 -4.61 9.13 -13.44
C LEU A 78 -6.11 9.12 -13.69
N GLU A 79 -6.49 8.35 -14.69
CA GLU A 79 -7.87 7.90 -14.86
C GLU A 79 -8.11 6.66 -14.01
N GLN A 80 -9.35 6.46 -13.57
CA GLN A 80 -9.76 5.27 -12.85
C GLN A 80 -9.54 4.04 -13.73
N ALA A 81 -8.82 3.04 -13.21
CA ALA A 81 -8.56 1.81 -13.94
C ALA A 81 -9.86 1.01 -14.12
N PRO A 82 -10.06 0.34 -15.28
CA PRO A 82 -11.24 -0.46 -15.52
C PRO A 82 -11.46 -1.51 -14.42
N GLY A 83 -12.65 -1.53 -13.82
CA GLY A 83 -13.02 -2.47 -12.77
C GLY A 83 -12.53 -2.13 -11.36
N LEU A 84 -11.66 -1.13 -11.19
CA LEU A 84 -11.27 -0.61 -9.88
C LEU A 84 -12.06 0.64 -9.53
N SER A 85 -12.23 0.94 -8.24
CA SER A 85 -12.64 2.28 -7.82
C SER A 85 -11.51 3.29 -8.05
N LEU A 86 -11.84 4.58 -8.01
CA LEU A 86 -10.80 5.61 -8.05
C LEU A 86 -9.82 5.42 -6.88
N ALA A 87 -10.33 5.15 -5.68
CA ALA A 87 -9.49 4.95 -4.51
C ALA A 87 -8.52 3.77 -4.66
N ASP A 88 -9.00 2.61 -5.12
CA ASP A 88 -8.14 1.46 -5.39
C ASP A 88 -7.12 1.75 -6.49
N THR A 89 -7.51 2.50 -7.53
CA THR A 89 -6.60 2.92 -8.60
C THR A 89 -5.46 3.79 -8.04
N LEU A 90 -5.78 4.82 -7.26
CA LEU A 90 -4.76 5.72 -6.70
C LEU A 90 -3.86 4.99 -5.70
N SER A 91 -4.46 4.12 -4.86
CA SER A 91 -3.76 3.27 -3.90
C SER A 91 -2.76 2.34 -4.60
N LEU A 92 -3.21 1.64 -5.66
CA LEU A 92 -2.37 0.73 -6.44
C LEU A 92 -1.19 1.47 -7.09
N HIS A 93 -1.44 2.60 -7.74
CA HIS A 93 -0.36 3.40 -8.34
C HIS A 93 0.59 3.99 -7.31
N TYR A 94 0.10 4.39 -6.15
CA TYR A 94 0.98 4.83 -5.07
C TYR A 94 1.87 3.69 -4.59
N ALA A 95 1.30 2.51 -4.36
CA ALA A 95 2.04 1.32 -3.94
C ALA A 95 3.11 0.91 -4.95
N MET A 96 2.79 0.90 -6.25
CA MET A 96 3.76 0.60 -7.32
C MET A 96 4.89 1.64 -7.39
N ARG A 97 4.55 2.93 -7.33
CA ARG A 97 5.52 4.01 -7.55
C ARG A 97 6.36 4.37 -6.31
N ASN A 98 5.82 4.19 -5.11
CA ASN A 98 6.41 4.72 -3.87
C ASN A 98 6.66 3.65 -2.79
N GLU A 99 6.05 2.47 -2.90
CA GLU A 99 6.14 1.40 -1.89
C GLU A 99 6.71 0.09 -2.44
N LEU A 100 7.28 0.15 -3.65
CA LEU A 100 7.92 -0.97 -4.34
C LEU A 100 7.00 -2.21 -4.38
N ALA A 101 5.72 -2.02 -4.71
CA ALA A 101 4.81 -3.13 -4.98
C ALA A 101 5.09 -3.69 -6.36
N LEU A 102 5.76 -4.85 -6.42
CA LEU A 102 6.20 -5.52 -7.65
C LEU A 102 5.32 -6.70 -8.03
N SER A 103 4.44 -7.14 -7.13
CA SER A 103 3.46 -8.20 -7.39
C SER A 103 2.06 -7.83 -6.89
N PRO A 104 0.99 -8.43 -7.42
CA PRO A 104 -0.36 -8.20 -6.91
C PRO A 104 -0.52 -8.64 -5.45
N VAL A 105 0.21 -9.67 -5.01
CA VAL A 105 0.23 -10.09 -3.60
C VAL A 105 0.83 -8.99 -2.71
N ASP A 106 1.81 -8.22 -3.19
CA ASP A 106 2.34 -7.08 -2.44
C ASP A 106 1.23 -6.10 -2.11
N PHE A 107 0.42 -5.77 -3.11
CA PHE A 107 -0.67 -4.82 -2.95
C PHE A 107 -1.81 -5.39 -2.11
N LEU A 108 -2.38 -6.52 -2.51
CA LEU A 108 -3.61 -7.09 -1.93
C LEU A 108 -3.45 -7.60 -0.49
N LEU A 109 -2.22 -7.99 -0.10
CA LEU A 109 -1.94 -8.57 1.22
C LEU A 109 -1.04 -7.68 2.09
N ARG A 110 -0.07 -6.95 1.52
CA ARG A 110 0.99 -6.27 2.31
C ARG A 110 0.93 -4.75 2.32
N ARG A 111 0.35 -4.11 1.29
CA ARG A 111 0.17 -2.64 1.22
C ARG A 111 -1.26 -2.23 1.53
N THR A 112 -2.20 -3.15 1.37
CA THR A 112 -3.62 -2.95 1.70
C THR A 112 -4.13 -4.10 2.56
N ASN A 113 -5.33 -3.91 3.08
CA ASN A 113 -6.02 -4.86 3.94
C ASN A 113 -6.99 -5.76 3.16
N HIS A 114 -6.92 -5.78 1.83
CA HIS A 114 -7.90 -6.42 0.97
C HIS A 114 -8.05 -7.92 1.27
N MET A 115 -6.94 -8.65 1.33
CA MET A 115 -6.95 -10.10 1.56
C MET A 115 -7.36 -10.51 2.98
N LEU A 116 -6.94 -9.76 3.99
CA LEU A 116 -7.15 -10.15 5.39
C LEU A 116 -8.47 -9.62 5.96
N PHE A 117 -8.91 -8.44 5.54
CA PHE A 117 -10.02 -7.72 6.19
C PHE A 117 -11.11 -7.24 5.22
N MET A 118 -10.93 -7.42 3.90
CA MET A 118 -11.94 -7.07 2.88
C MET A 118 -12.18 -8.24 1.91
N ARG A 119 -12.14 -9.47 2.45
CA ARG A 119 -12.18 -10.71 1.67
C ARG A 119 -13.42 -10.84 0.79
N ASP A 120 -14.57 -10.37 1.27
CA ASP A 120 -15.87 -10.46 0.56
C ASP A 120 -15.89 -9.65 -0.74
N SER A 121 -15.11 -8.57 -0.83
CA SER A 121 -15.00 -7.75 -2.04
C SER A 121 -13.80 -8.12 -2.91
N LEU A 122 -12.86 -8.92 -2.39
CA LEU A 122 -11.57 -9.16 -3.03
C LEU A 122 -11.71 -9.79 -4.41
N ASP A 123 -12.58 -10.78 -4.58
CA ASP A 123 -12.70 -11.52 -5.85
C ASP A 123 -12.99 -10.57 -7.03
N SER A 124 -13.75 -9.49 -6.80
CA SER A 124 -14.07 -8.51 -7.84
C SER A 124 -12.91 -7.61 -8.26
N ILE A 125 -11.87 -7.47 -7.43
CA ILE A 125 -10.74 -6.58 -7.72
C ILE A 125 -9.47 -7.31 -8.16
N VAL A 126 -9.38 -8.64 -7.97
CA VAL A 126 -8.19 -9.42 -8.35
C VAL A 126 -7.83 -9.26 -9.83
N GLU A 127 -8.81 -9.46 -10.73
CA GLU A 127 -8.54 -9.32 -12.17
C GLU A 127 -8.19 -7.88 -12.56
N PRO A 128 -8.97 -6.85 -12.15
CA PRO A 128 -8.59 -5.46 -12.41
C PRO A 128 -7.19 -5.07 -11.89
N VAL A 129 -6.77 -5.57 -10.73
CA VAL A 129 -5.40 -5.33 -10.22
C VAL A 129 -4.36 -6.00 -11.12
N LEU A 130 -4.58 -7.26 -11.53
CA LEU A 130 -3.67 -7.97 -12.44
C LEU A 130 -3.55 -7.25 -13.79
N ASP A 131 -4.67 -6.78 -14.34
CA ASP A 131 -4.70 -6.01 -15.58
C ASP A 131 -3.92 -4.70 -15.44
N GLU A 132 -4.19 -3.93 -14.40
CA GLU A 132 -3.58 -2.60 -14.25
C GLU A 132 -2.09 -2.69 -13.91
N MET A 133 -1.67 -3.67 -13.11
CA MET A 133 -0.25 -3.93 -12.86
C MET A 133 0.45 -4.46 -14.12
N GLY A 134 -0.18 -5.38 -14.86
CA GLY A 134 0.36 -5.90 -16.11
C GLY A 134 0.56 -4.82 -17.15
N ARG A 135 -0.40 -3.89 -17.27
CA ARG A 135 -0.27 -2.71 -18.12
C ARG A 135 0.83 -1.77 -17.65
N PHE A 136 0.98 -1.56 -16.34
CA PHE A 136 1.98 -0.65 -15.78
C PHE A 136 3.41 -1.17 -15.94
N TYR A 137 3.62 -2.47 -15.74
CA TYR A 137 4.93 -3.13 -15.82
C TYR A 137 5.24 -3.75 -17.18
N ASP A 138 4.30 -3.68 -18.14
CA ASP A 138 4.42 -4.26 -19.48
C ASP A 138 4.65 -5.78 -19.44
N TRP A 139 3.83 -6.48 -18.65
CA TRP A 139 3.93 -7.93 -18.49
C TRP A 139 3.56 -8.69 -19.76
N THR A 140 4.23 -9.82 -19.99
CA THR A 140 3.75 -10.82 -20.93
C THR A 140 2.54 -11.58 -20.36
N GLU A 141 1.80 -12.27 -21.22
CA GLU A 141 0.71 -13.15 -20.78
C GLU A 141 1.20 -14.25 -19.83
N GLU A 142 2.42 -14.76 -20.04
CA GLU A 142 3.05 -15.75 -19.16
C GLU A 142 3.40 -15.17 -17.78
N GLU A 143 3.90 -13.94 -17.72
CA GLU A 143 4.15 -13.24 -16.45
C GLU A 143 2.84 -12.97 -15.71
N LYS A 144 1.81 -12.48 -16.41
CA LYS A 144 0.47 -12.26 -15.83
C LYS A 144 -0.13 -13.57 -15.30
N ALA A 145 0.01 -14.68 -16.03
CA ALA A 145 -0.43 -15.99 -15.59
C ALA A 145 0.33 -16.49 -14.34
N THR A 146 1.63 -16.20 -14.26
CA THR A 146 2.46 -16.53 -13.07
C THR A 146 1.98 -15.74 -11.85
N TYR A 147 1.81 -14.42 -11.96
CA TYR A 147 1.32 -13.61 -10.86
C TYR A 147 -0.11 -13.96 -10.44
N ARG A 148 -0.96 -14.37 -11.39
CA ARG A 148 -2.29 -14.91 -11.08
C ARG A 148 -2.20 -16.16 -10.20
N ALA A 149 -1.36 -17.12 -10.58
CA ALA A 149 -1.18 -18.34 -9.80
C ALA A 149 -0.66 -18.04 -8.38
N ASP A 150 0.23 -17.06 -8.23
CA ASP A 150 0.72 -16.61 -6.92
C ASP A 150 -0.41 -16.01 -6.06
N VAL A 151 -1.31 -15.21 -6.65
CA VAL A 151 -2.49 -14.67 -5.96
C VAL A 151 -3.44 -15.78 -5.54
N GLU A 152 -3.73 -16.73 -6.43
CA GLU A 152 -4.59 -17.88 -6.14
C GLU A 152 -4.03 -18.75 -5.02
N ALA A 153 -2.72 -19.00 -5.02
CA ALA A 153 -2.05 -19.74 -3.95
C ALA A 153 -2.12 -18.98 -2.61
N ALA A 154 -1.91 -17.66 -2.62
CA ALA A 154 -2.03 -16.83 -1.43
C ALA A 154 -3.48 -16.82 -0.89
N LEU A 155 -4.47 -16.73 -1.77
CA LEU A 155 -5.89 -16.81 -1.41
C LEU A 155 -6.26 -18.17 -0.83
N ALA A 156 -5.85 -19.26 -1.47
CA ALA A 156 -6.14 -20.61 -1.00
C ALA A 156 -5.58 -20.85 0.41
N ASN A 157 -4.37 -20.36 0.68
CA ASN A 157 -3.76 -20.42 2.00
C ASN A 157 -4.52 -19.55 3.02
N ASN A 158 -4.81 -18.28 2.67
CA ASN A 158 -5.57 -17.36 3.52
C ASN A 158 -6.96 -17.91 3.88
N ASP A 159 -7.63 -18.52 2.90
CA ASP A 159 -8.96 -19.07 3.06
C ASP A 159 -8.95 -20.46 3.71
N LEU A 160 -7.78 -20.99 4.07
CA LEU A 160 -7.59 -22.33 4.63
C LEU A 160 -8.30 -23.40 3.78
N ALA A 161 -8.20 -23.28 2.45
CA ALA A 161 -8.96 -24.11 1.51
C ALA A 161 -8.70 -25.62 1.73
N GLU A 162 -7.46 -26.00 2.07
CA GLU A 162 -7.09 -27.38 2.36
C GLU A 162 -7.78 -27.97 3.61
N LEU A 163 -8.21 -27.12 4.55
CA LEU A 163 -8.90 -27.53 5.78
C LEU A 163 -10.43 -27.58 5.64
N LYS A 164 -10.97 -27.17 4.49
CA LYS A 164 -12.42 -27.10 4.23
C LYS A 164 -12.99 -28.35 3.53
N ASN A 165 -12.15 -29.34 3.25
CA ASN A 165 -12.52 -30.60 2.59
C ASN A 165 -12.88 -31.72 3.56
#